data_AF-A0A5B3FW61-F1
#
_entry.id   AF-A0A5B3FW61-F1
#
_cell.length_a   1.000
_cell.length_b   1.000
_cell.length_c   1.000
_cell.angle_alpha   90.00
_cell.angle_beta   90.00
_cell.angle_gamma   90.00
#
_symmetry.space_group_name_H-M   'P 1'
#
loop_
_entity.id
_entity.type
_entity.pdbx_description
1 polymer ?
#
loop_
_entity_poly.entity_id
_entity_poly.type
_entity_poly.pdbx_seq_one_letter_code
_entity_poly.pdbx_strand_id
1 'polypeptide(L)'
;PYEGKLSRTVLRGESSRKGADLLDIEMYLNEAHSQGVRSVRCHCNVMAWAESESELKRIRNDVGSQLALMGCTPRHNTVDVPVLFWAAIPGNEADFPAEESFYTFLDQALCLFNEETNYRSSLSPFGIKMSDRLSGIPLHLDISDLPMKRGVITNRNKFILGPSGSGKSYLTNHLVRQYWEQGAHILLVDTGNSYQGLCSLIHAKTKGRDGVYFTYTEEAPIAFNPFYVEDGVYDVEKRESLKTLLLTLWKRESEEPTRSEEVALSNAVNLYLSKLRADRSIVPSFDTFYEFVETDYRRLLEQKRVREKDFDLENFLNVLEPYYRGGEYDYLLNSDKQLDLLDKRFIVFELDNISSNKTLLPVVTLIIMETFISKMRRLKGVRKMILIEECWKALTSANMSSYIRYLCAPVQAA
;
A
#
# COMPACT_ATOMS: atom_id res chain seq x y z
N PRO A 1 14.40 -12.51 -9.86
CA PRO A 1 15.39 -13.59 -10.05
C PRO A 1 15.85 -13.61 -11.51
N TYR A 2 16.98 -12.98 -11.79
CA TYR A 2 17.68 -13.20 -13.06
C TYR A 2 18.18 -14.64 -13.00
N GLU A 3 17.45 -15.59 -13.59
CA GLU A 3 17.99 -16.91 -13.94
C GLU A 3 18.90 -16.76 -15.18
N GLY A 4 19.82 -15.80 -15.12
CA GLY A 4 21.03 -15.89 -15.92
C GLY A 4 21.83 -16.99 -15.26
N LYS A 5 21.82 -18.19 -15.83
CA LYS A 5 22.96 -19.10 -15.66
C LYS A 5 24.17 -18.23 -15.89
N LEU A 6 24.97 -17.99 -14.85
CA LEU A 6 26.34 -17.57 -15.02
C LEU A 6 26.92 -18.62 -15.98
N SER A 7 26.97 -18.27 -17.27
CA SER A 7 27.82 -18.93 -18.25
C SER A 7 29.13 -19.18 -17.55
N ARG A 8 29.74 -20.36 -17.73
CA ARG A 8 31.07 -20.66 -17.20
C ARG A 8 32.08 -19.72 -17.87
N THR A 9 32.03 -18.43 -17.56
CA THR A 9 33.04 -17.47 -17.92
C THR A 9 34.13 -17.68 -16.89
N VAL A 10 35.22 -18.26 -17.36
CA VAL A 10 36.34 -18.73 -16.55
C VAL A 10 37.00 -17.51 -15.90
N LEU A 11 36.67 -17.27 -14.61
CA LEU A 11 37.35 -16.30 -13.75
C LEU A 11 38.73 -16.85 -13.36
N ARG A 12 39.72 -16.80 -14.27
CA ARG A 12 41.11 -17.21 -13.95
C ARG A 12 42.08 -16.08 -14.22
N GLY A 13 42.96 -15.83 -13.25
CA GLY A 13 44.12 -14.95 -13.41
C GLY A 13 45.14 -15.56 -14.38
N GLU A 14 46.02 -14.73 -14.93
CA GLU A 14 46.93 -15.05 -16.05
C GLU A 14 47.92 -16.20 -15.81
N SER A 15 48.01 -16.74 -14.59
CA SER A 15 49.05 -17.67 -14.13
C SER A 15 48.80 -19.16 -14.38
N SER A 16 47.65 -19.59 -14.92
CA SER A 16 47.38 -21.01 -15.20
C SER A 16 47.14 -21.26 -16.69
N ARG A 17 48.21 -21.48 -17.47
CA ARG A 17 48.13 -21.69 -18.93
C ARG A 17 48.43 -23.14 -19.31
N LYS A 18 47.42 -23.99 -19.57
CA LYS A 18 47.55 -25.26 -20.35
C LYS A 18 46.18 -25.77 -20.85
N GLY A 19 46.03 -25.88 -22.17
CA GLY A 19 45.18 -26.84 -22.90
C GLY A 19 43.66 -26.62 -22.89
N ALA A 20 43.05 -26.46 -21.72
CA ALA A 20 41.62 -26.10 -21.59
C ALA A 20 41.34 -24.67 -22.08
N ASP A 21 42.37 -23.81 -22.10
CA ASP A 21 42.27 -22.37 -22.38
C ASP A 21 41.87 -22.04 -23.83
N LEU A 22 42.21 -22.87 -24.83
CA LEU A 22 41.91 -22.55 -26.24
C LEU A 22 40.41 -22.66 -26.56
N LEU A 23 39.77 -23.73 -26.07
CA LEU A 23 38.33 -23.93 -26.18
C LEU A 23 37.56 -22.85 -25.41
N ASP A 24 38.05 -22.48 -24.21
CA ASP A 24 37.44 -21.43 -23.40
C ASP A 24 37.60 -20.04 -24.04
N ILE A 25 38.74 -19.75 -24.69
CA ILE A 25 38.97 -18.50 -25.44
C ILE A 25 38.06 -18.43 -26.68
N GLU A 26 37.93 -19.52 -27.44
CA GLU A 26 37.03 -19.56 -28.61
C GLU A 26 35.57 -19.37 -28.19
N MET A 27 35.14 -20.02 -27.11
CA MET A 27 33.80 -19.82 -26.55
C MET A 27 33.57 -18.37 -26.11
N TYR A 28 34.55 -17.77 -25.41
CA TYR A 28 34.49 -16.38 -24.97
C TYR A 28 34.40 -15.40 -26.16
N LEU A 29 35.24 -15.59 -27.18
CA LEU A 29 35.21 -14.74 -28.39
C LEU A 29 33.91 -14.92 -29.17
N ASN A 30 33.40 -16.15 -29.28
CA ASN A 30 32.12 -16.42 -29.92
C ASN A 30 30.96 -15.78 -29.16
N GLU A 31 30.96 -15.80 -27.82
CA GLU A 31 29.95 -15.12 -27.00
C GLU A 31 30.02 -13.60 -27.19
N ALA A 32 31.22 -13.02 -27.16
CA ALA A 32 31.45 -11.60 -27.43
C ALA A 32 30.87 -11.16 -28.79
N HIS A 33 31.16 -11.93 -29.84
CA HIS A 33 30.71 -11.61 -31.19
C HIS A 33 29.23 -11.89 -31.42
N SER A 34 28.72 -13.04 -30.98
CA SER A 34 27.34 -13.46 -31.25
C SER A 34 26.30 -12.68 -30.44
N GLN A 35 26.63 -12.32 -29.20
CA GLN A 35 25.72 -11.57 -28.32
C GLN A 35 25.99 -10.06 -28.31
N GLY A 36 27.07 -9.61 -28.96
CA GLY A 36 27.47 -8.20 -28.98
C GLY A 36 27.87 -7.65 -27.61
N VAL A 37 28.31 -8.53 -26.70
CA VAL A 37 28.70 -8.15 -25.33
C VAL A 37 30.13 -7.59 -25.30
N ARG A 38 30.35 -6.56 -24.48
CA ARG A 38 31.66 -5.90 -24.38
C ARG A 38 32.60 -6.66 -23.44
N SER A 39 33.75 -7.09 -23.96
CA SER A 39 34.88 -7.60 -23.17
C SER A 39 35.53 -6.49 -22.34
N VAL A 40 35.81 -6.76 -21.07
CA VAL A 40 36.49 -5.85 -20.13
C VAL A 40 37.51 -6.61 -19.28
N ARG A 41 38.50 -5.88 -18.74
CA ARG A 41 39.34 -6.39 -17.64
C ARG A 41 38.70 -5.98 -16.31
N CYS A 42 38.57 -6.92 -15.39
CA CYS A 42 37.98 -6.72 -14.07
C CYS A 42 38.92 -7.20 -12.97
N HIS A 43 38.92 -6.51 -11.83
CA HIS A 43 39.52 -7.00 -10.60
C HIS A 43 38.57 -6.74 -9.44
N CYS A 44 38.46 -7.72 -8.55
CA CYS A 44 37.67 -7.61 -7.33
C CYS A 44 38.47 -8.24 -6.19
N ASN A 45 38.63 -7.51 -5.10
CA ASN A 45 39.32 -8.00 -3.91
C ASN A 45 38.57 -7.60 -2.63
N VAL A 46 38.81 -8.37 -1.58
CA VAL A 46 38.36 -8.08 -0.23
C VAL A 46 39.60 -7.83 0.60
N MET A 47 39.74 -6.61 1.12
CA MET A 47 40.81 -6.27 2.06
C MET A 47 40.30 -6.49 3.48
N ALA A 48 40.98 -7.37 4.21
CA ALA A 48 40.72 -7.64 5.61
C ALA A 48 41.84 -7.05 6.48
N TRP A 49 41.47 -6.43 7.59
CA TRP A 49 42.39 -5.94 8.61
C TRP A 49 41.90 -6.37 9.99
N ALA A 50 42.82 -6.46 10.96
CA ALA A 50 42.51 -6.77 12.35
C ALA A 50 43.59 -6.17 13.25
N GLU A 51 43.29 -5.99 14.54
CA GLU A 51 44.26 -5.48 15.52
C GLU A 51 45.20 -6.58 16.01
N SER A 52 44.86 -7.87 15.78
CA SER A 52 45.66 -9.02 16.18
C SER A 52 45.81 -10.07 15.07
N GLU A 53 46.90 -10.82 15.09
CA GLU A 53 47.19 -11.85 14.08
C GLU A 53 46.18 -13.03 14.16
N SER A 54 45.72 -13.37 15.36
CA SER A 54 44.73 -14.43 15.57
C SER A 54 43.38 -14.07 14.95
N GLU A 55 42.95 -12.81 15.13
CA GLU A 55 41.74 -12.27 14.52
C GLU A 55 41.88 -12.17 13.00
N LEU A 56 43.02 -11.72 12.48
CA LEU A 56 43.28 -11.66 11.05
C LEU A 56 43.18 -13.04 10.39
N LYS A 57 43.75 -14.09 11.02
CA LYS A 57 43.63 -15.47 10.54
C LYS A 57 42.19 -15.94 10.48
N ARG A 58 41.37 -15.58 11.48
CA ARG A 58 39.95 -15.91 11.52
C ARG A 58 39.20 -15.22 10.39
N ILE A 59 39.30 -13.91 10.27
CA ILE A 59 38.63 -13.12 9.21
C ILE A 59 39.03 -13.62 7.83
N ARG A 60 40.32 -13.90 7.62
CA ARG A 60 40.81 -14.46 6.34
C ARG A 60 40.13 -15.79 5.99
N ASN A 61 39.99 -16.69 6.97
CA ASN A 61 39.33 -17.98 6.74
C ASN A 61 37.83 -17.81 6.48
N ASP A 62 37.17 -16.87 7.18
CA ASP A 62 35.76 -16.55 6.96
C ASP A 62 35.53 -15.99 5.53
N VAL A 63 36.34 -15.02 5.10
CA VAL A 63 36.29 -14.45 3.73
C VAL A 63 36.54 -15.52 2.68
N GLY A 64 37.58 -16.35 2.87
CA GLY A 64 37.88 -17.46 1.96
C GLY A 64 36.72 -18.45 1.83
N SER A 65 36.03 -18.74 2.93
CA SER A 65 34.87 -19.64 2.97
C SER A 65 33.66 -19.04 2.24
N GLN A 66 33.41 -17.73 2.40
CA GLN A 66 32.32 -17.04 1.67
C GLN A 66 32.59 -16.98 0.16
N LEU A 67 33.82 -16.69 -0.26
CA LEU A 67 34.19 -16.72 -1.68
C LEU A 67 34.04 -18.13 -2.27
N ALA A 68 34.40 -19.17 -1.52
CA ALA A 68 34.19 -20.55 -1.94
C ALA A 68 32.70 -20.92 -2.07
N LEU A 69 31.83 -20.41 -1.19
CA LEU A 69 30.37 -20.58 -1.30
C LEU A 69 29.79 -19.93 -2.56
N MET A 70 30.40 -18.87 -3.06
CA MET A 70 30.06 -18.24 -4.35
C MET A 70 30.59 -19.04 -5.56
N GLY A 71 31.30 -20.15 -5.34
CA GLY A 71 31.95 -20.94 -6.39
C GLY A 71 33.26 -20.31 -6.91
N CYS A 72 33.80 -19.30 -6.21
CA CYS A 72 35.08 -18.68 -6.55
C CYS A 72 36.24 -19.42 -5.85
N THR A 73 37.41 -19.43 -6.49
CA THR A 73 38.64 -19.91 -5.84
C THR A 73 39.35 -18.71 -5.20
N PRO A 74 39.41 -18.61 -3.86
CA PRO A 74 40.05 -17.47 -3.21
C PRO A 74 41.57 -17.49 -3.49
N ARG A 75 42.10 -16.38 -4.01
CA ARG A 75 43.53 -16.14 -4.12
C ARG A 75 43.97 -15.21 -2.99
N HIS A 76 44.85 -15.70 -2.13
CA HIS A 76 45.46 -14.89 -1.08
C HIS A 76 46.68 -14.17 -1.65
N ASN A 77 46.56 -12.87 -1.93
CA ASN A 77 47.71 -12.06 -2.31
C ASN A 77 48.47 -11.63 -1.05
N THR A 78 49.78 -11.93 -1.00
CA THR A 78 50.70 -11.55 0.08
C THR A 78 51.89 -10.75 -0.42
N VAL A 79 51.96 -10.47 -1.72
CA VAL A 79 53.13 -9.86 -2.37
C VAL A 79 52.83 -8.39 -2.68
N ASP A 80 51.76 -8.13 -3.44
CA ASP A 80 51.44 -6.78 -3.94
C ASP A 80 50.36 -6.08 -3.11
N VAL A 81 50.17 -6.52 -1.85
CA VAL A 81 49.13 -6.01 -0.95
C VAL A 81 49.18 -4.48 -0.79
N PRO A 82 50.35 -3.83 -0.63
CA PRO A 82 50.39 -2.37 -0.55
C PRO A 82 49.94 -1.70 -1.84
N VAL A 83 50.31 -2.24 -3.01
CA VAL A 83 49.94 -1.69 -4.31
C VAL A 83 48.44 -1.85 -4.54
N LEU A 84 47.89 -3.02 -4.25
CA LEU A 84 46.44 -3.27 -4.31
C LEU A 84 45.66 -2.36 -3.36
N PHE A 85 46.18 -2.12 -2.15
CA PHE A 85 45.61 -1.18 -1.19
C PHE A 85 45.50 0.23 -1.78
N TRP A 86 46.61 0.75 -2.33
CA TRP A 86 46.62 2.08 -2.94
C TRP A 86 45.78 2.16 -4.20
N ALA A 87 45.82 1.15 -5.06
CA ALA A 87 45.05 1.11 -6.31
C ALA A 87 43.53 1.01 -6.08
N ALA A 88 43.08 0.48 -4.94
CA ALA A 88 41.66 0.41 -4.58
C ALA A 88 41.10 1.75 -4.07
N ILE A 89 41.93 2.77 -3.85
CA ILE A 89 41.46 4.11 -3.49
C ILE A 89 40.79 4.72 -4.74
N PRO A 90 39.55 5.25 -4.63
CA PRO A 90 38.85 5.84 -5.76
C PRO A 90 39.70 6.90 -6.49
N GLY A 91 39.88 6.74 -7.80
CA GLY A 91 40.69 7.61 -8.64
C GLY A 91 42.14 7.17 -8.82
N ASN A 92 42.58 6.09 -8.18
CA ASN A 92 43.94 5.54 -8.30
C ASN A 92 44.01 4.24 -9.11
N GLU A 93 42.96 3.92 -9.89
CA GLU A 93 42.87 2.68 -10.66
C GLU A 93 43.98 2.51 -11.72
N ALA A 94 44.67 3.58 -12.09
CA ALA A 94 45.79 3.54 -13.03
C ALA A 94 47.03 2.82 -12.47
N ASP A 95 47.18 2.77 -11.14
CA ASP A 95 48.25 2.03 -10.45
C ASP A 95 47.93 0.54 -10.29
N PHE A 96 46.77 0.10 -10.80
CA PHE A 96 46.33 -1.29 -10.65
C PHE A 96 47.20 -2.24 -11.49
N PRO A 97 47.82 -3.29 -10.89
CA PRO A 97 48.64 -4.24 -11.63
C PRO A 97 47.81 -5.01 -12.65
N ALA A 98 48.18 -4.94 -13.93
CA ALA A 98 47.39 -5.53 -15.02
C ALA A 98 47.21 -7.05 -14.82
N GLU A 99 48.25 -7.73 -14.35
CA GLU A 99 48.31 -9.16 -14.02
C GLU A 99 47.32 -9.60 -12.94
N GLU A 100 46.84 -8.70 -12.09
CA GLU A 100 45.87 -9.00 -11.04
C GLU A 100 44.41 -8.92 -11.54
N SER A 101 44.19 -8.55 -12.80
CA SER A 101 42.87 -8.51 -13.43
C SER A 101 42.60 -9.71 -14.34
N PHE A 102 41.32 -10.07 -14.50
CA PHE A 102 40.86 -11.15 -15.37
C PHE A 102 39.90 -10.63 -16.45
N TYR A 103 39.75 -11.38 -17.54
CA TYR A 103 38.79 -11.05 -18.60
C TYR A 103 37.38 -11.51 -18.22
N THR A 104 36.41 -10.63 -18.42
CA THR A 104 34.98 -10.94 -18.29
C THR A 104 34.18 -10.03 -19.22
N PHE A 105 32.85 -10.10 -19.21
CA PHE A 105 31.99 -9.17 -19.92
C PHE A 105 31.46 -8.08 -18.99
N LEU A 106 31.12 -6.92 -19.57
CA LEU A 106 30.72 -5.74 -18.81
C LEU A 106 29.58 -6.02 -17.82
N ASP A 107 28.55 -6.74 -18.23
CA ASP A 107 27.37 -7.01 -17.38
C ASP A 107 27.74 -7.84 -16.16
N GLN A 108 28.57 -8.88 -16.34
CA GLN A 108 29.11 -9.72 -15.26
C GLN A 108 30.07 -8.95 -14.35
N ALA A 109 30.90 -8.06 -14.92
CA ALA A 109 31.79 -7.21 -14.12
C ALA A 109 30.98 -6.28 -13.20
N LEU A 110 29.90 -5.69 -13.71
CA LEU A 110 29.04 -4.79 -12.95
C LEU A 110 28.37 -5.50 -11.76
N CYS A 111 28.05 -6.80 -11.87
CA CYS A 111 27.53 -7.59 -10.75
C CYS A 111 28.52 -7.73 -9.57
N LEU A 112 29.82 -7.45 -9.78
CA LEU A 112 30.85 -7.50 -8.75
C LEU A 112 31.21 -6.12 -8.19
N PHE A 113 30.57 -5.05 -8.68
CA PHE A 113 30.72 -3.72 -8.11
C PHE A 113 30.06 -3.64 -6.74
N ASN A 114 30.57 -2.75 -5.88
CA ASN A 114 29.90 -2.46 -4.63
C ASN A 114 28.60 -1.67 -4.91
N GLU A 115 27.47 -2.36 -4.87
CA GLU A 115 26.14 -1.74 -5.02
C GLU A 115 25.66 -1.08 -3.71
N GLU A 116 26.35 -1.32 -2.59
CA GLU A 116 26.03 -0.68 -1.32
C GLU A 116 26.74 0.68 -1.22
N THR A 117 25.93 1.74 -1.15
CA THR A 117 26.38 3.09 -0.81
C THR A 117 25.74 3.51 0.51
N ASN A 118 26.35 4.48 1.18
CA ASN A 118 25.73 5.19 2.30
C ASN A 118 24.30 5.63 1.93
N TYR A 119 23.37 5.43 2.87
CA TYR A 119 22.02 5.95 2.73
C TYR A 119 22.05 7.47 2.52
N ARG A 120 21.21 7.95 1.61
CA ARG A 120 21.12 9.38 1.27
C ARG A 120 19.75 9.92 1.62
N SER A 121 19.72 11.13 2.14
CA SER A 121 18.46 11.86 2.30
C SER A 121 17.82 12.12 0.94
N SER A 122 16.52 11.94 0.88
CA SER A 122 15.66 12.31 -0.24
C SER A 122 15.64 13.83 -0.38
N LEU A 123 15.63 14.32 -1.62
CA LEU A 123 15.48 15.76 -1.91
C LEU A 123 14.00 16.22 -1.89
N SER A 124 13.08 15.31 -1.58
CA SER A 124 11.65 15.61 -1.58
C SER A 124 11.26 16.52 -0.41
N PRO A 125 10.39 17.51 -0.61
CA PRO A 125 9.88 18.34 0.48
C PRO A 125 9.00 17.54 1.45
N PHE A 126 8.54 16.35 1.05
CA PHE A 126 7.73 15.45 1.83
C PHE A 126 8.53 14.19 2.18
N GLY A 127 8.38 13.65 3.39
CA GLY A 127 9.03 12.39 3.76
C GLY A 127 8.96 12.05 5.24
N ILE A 128 9.64 10.99 5.65
CA ILE A 128 9.75 10.53 7.02
C ILE A 128 11.18 10.70 7.50
N LYS A 129 11.37 11.15 8.75
CA LYS A 129 12.69 11.14 9.39
C LYS A 129 12.96 9.74 9.95
N MET A 130 14.02 9.11 9.49
CA MET A 130 14.52 7.81 9.95
C MET A 130 15.99 7.98 10.37
N SER A 131 16.62 6.91 10.85
CA SER A 131 18.07 6.86 11.06
C SER A 131 18.67 5.74 10.26
N ASP A 132 19.86 5.97 9.71
CA ASP A 132 20.71 4.90 9.19
C ASP A 132 20.96 3.86 10.29
N ARG A 133 20.93 2.58 9.90
CA ARG A 133 21.12 1.45 10.80
C ARG A 133 22.55 1.35 11.34
N LEU A 134 23.57 1.70 10.54
CA LEU A 134 24.97 1.45 10.89
C LEU A 134 25.58 2.58 11.73
N SER A 135 25.36 3.82 11.30
CA SER A 135 25.96 5.03 11.88
C SER A 135 24.99 5.86 12.71
N GLY A 136 23.68 5.56 12.67
CA GLY A 136 22.66 6.33 13.37
C GLY A 136 22.37 7.71 12.77
N ILE A 137 22.96 8.04 11.61
CA ILE A 137 22.78 9.33 10.95
C ILE A 137 21.30 9.56 10.60
N PRO A 138 20.70 10.69 10.98
CA PRO A 138 19.33 11.02 10.58
C PRO A 138 19.20 11.15 9.06
N LEU A 139 18.18 10.49 8.52
CA LEU A 139 17.83 10.47 7.10
C LEU A 139 16.44 11.03 6.89
N HIS A 140 16.30 11.87 5.86
CA HIS A 140 14.99 12.21 5.31
C HIS A 140 14.64 11.23 4.20
N LEU A 141 13.58 10.45 4.35
CA LEU A 141 13.20 9.40 3.40
C LEU A 141 11.85 9.71 2.77
N ASP A 142 11.79 9.80 1.44
CA ASP A 142 10.53 9.84 0.71
C ASP A 142 10.28 8.50 0.01
N ILE A 143 9.23 7.81 0.44
CA ILE A 143 8.80 6.52 -0.11
C ILE A 143 7.69 6.66 -1.15
N SER A 144 7.29 7.88 -1.50
CA SER A 144 6.12 8.17 -2.33
C SER A 144 6.45 8.99 -3.58
N ASP A 145 6.99 10.20 -3.45
CA ASP A 145 7.09 11.10 -4.62
C ASP A 145 8.42 10.96 -5.34
N LEU A 146 9.54 10.94 -4.62
CA LEU A 146 10.86 10.79 -5.22
C LEU A 146 11.00 9.47 -6.01
N PRO A 147 10.59 8.29 -5.49
CA PRO A 147 10.67 7.06 -6.26
C PRO A 147 9.76 7.09 -7.50
N MET A 148 8.61 7.74 -7.41
CA MET A 148 7.69 7.88 -8.56
C MET A 148 8.27 8.82 -9.63
N LYS A 149 8.87 9.95 -9.23
CA LYS A 149 9.59 10.86 -10.14
C LYS A 149 10.78 10.18 -10.82
N ARG A 150 11.43 9.22 -10.15
CA ARG A 150 12.53 8.42 -10.71
C ARG A 150 12.06 7.24 -11.56
N GLY A 151 10.76 6.99 -11.69
CA GLY A 151 10.23 5.83 -12.40
C GLY A 151 10.46 4.49 -11.70
N VAL A 152 10.82 4.50 -10.40
CA VAL A 152 11.04 3.27 -9.61
C VAL A 152 9.71 2.62 -9.22
N ILE A 153 8.67 3.42 -9.01
CA ILE A 153 7.32 2.96 -8.69
C ILE A 153 6.31 3.62 -9.62
N THR A 154 5.24 2.89 -9.95
CA THR A 154 4.13 3.38 -10.78
C THR A 154 2.93 3.86 -9.94
N ASN A 155 2.90 3.50 -8.65
CA ASN A 155 1.86 3.91 -7.71
C ASN A 155 2.44 4.19 -6.32
N ARG A 156 1.66 4.88 -5.47
CA ARG A 156 2.06 5.24 -4.11
C ARG A 156 1.60 4.24 -3.04
N ASN A 157 0.92 3.16 -3.43
CA ASN A 157 0.43 2.16 -2.48
C ASN A 157 1.59 1.47 -1.75
N LYS A 158 1.35 1.05 -0.52
CA LYS A 158 2.36 0.44 0.36
C LYS A 158 1.74 -0.76 1.07
N PHE A 159 2.56 -1.78 1.27
CA PHE A 159 2.21 -2.98 2.01
C PHE A 159 3.28 -3.19 3.07
N ILE A 160 2.87 -3.21 4.34
CA ILE A 160 3.76 -3.42 5.49
C ILE A 160 3.53 -4.85 5.98
N LEU A 161 4.56 -5.68 5.92
CA LEU A 161 4.51 -7.09 6.29
C LEU A 161 5.52 -7.40 7.41
N GLY A 162 5.12 -8.25 8.33
CA GLY A 162 5.97 -8.74 9.41
C GLY A 162 5.19 -9.60 10.41
N PRO A 163 5.84 -10.55 11.11
CA PRO A 163 5.17 -11.36 12.13
C PRO A 163 4.67 -10.51 13.31
N SER A 164 3.86 -11.09 14.19
CA SER A 164 3.46 -10.42 15.43
C SER A 164 4.70 -10.03 16.24
N GLY A 165 4.67 -8.86 16.88
CA GLY A 165 5.80 -8.33 17.66
C GLY A 165 7.00 -7.79 16.85
N SER A 166 6.98 -7.84 15.51
CA SER A 166 8.09 -7.32 14.67
C SER A 166 8.20 -5.78 14.61
N GLY A 167 7.29 -5.05 15.25
CA GLY A 167 7.29 -3.58 15.26
C GLY A 167 6.53 -2.93 14.10
N LYS A 168 5.64 -3.64 13.40
CA LYS A 168 4.77 -3.07 12.33
C LYS A 168 4.05 -1.81 12.81
N SER A 169 3.22 -1.92 13.84
CA SER A 169 2.41 -0.81 14.35
C SER A 169 3.27 0.32 14.93
N TYR A 170 4.46 0.01 15.45
CA TYR A 170 5.43 1.02 15.89
C TYR A 170 5.95 1.85 14.71
N LEU A 171 6.42 1.20 13.64
CA LEU A 171 6.83 1.87 12.41
C LEU A 171 5.68 2.69 11.82
N THR A 172 4.49 2.09 11.75
CA THR A 172 3.32 2.72 11.16
C THR A 172 2.88 3.96 11.93
N ASN A 173 2.85 3.92 13.28
CA ASN A 173 2.55 5.09 14.12
C ASN A 173 3.51 6.25 13.81
N HIS A 174 4.81 5.97 13.69
CA HIS A 174 5.80 6.99 13.35
C HIS A 174 5.58 7.58 11.96
N LEU A 175 5.29 6.72 10.97
CA LEU A 175 5.00 7.11 9.59
C LEU A 175 3.76 8.01 9.52
N VAL A 176 2.63 7.58 10.09
CA VAL A 176 1.37 8.34 10.01
C VAL A 176 1.45 9.65 10.80
N ARG A 177 2.15 9.67 11.93
CA ARG A 177 2.43 10.93 12.66
C ARG A 177 3.15 11.93 11.77
N GLN A 178 4.25 11.53 11.12
CA GLN A 178 5.04 12.42 10.26
C GLN A 178 4.23 12.91 9.05
N TYR A 179 3.42 12.03 8.46
CA TYR A 179 2.51 12.41 7.37
C TYR A 179 1.50 13.47 7.83
N TRP A 180 0.90 13.30 9.02
CA TRP A 180 -0.03 14.25 9.60
C TRP A 180 0.63 15.59 9.94
N GLU A 181 1.84 15.58 10.49
CA GLU A 181 2.62 16.80 10.79
C GLU A 181 2.92 17.61 9.51
N GLN A 182 2.98 16.93 8.35
CA GLN A 182 3.14 17.55 7.02
C GLN A 182 1.81 17.86 6.31
N GLY A 183 0.68 17.81 7.03
CA GLY A 183 -0.62 18.24 6.53
C GLY A 183 -1.41 17.18 5.77
N ALA A 184 -1.00 15.90 5.81
CA ALA A 184 -1.81 14.83 5.23
C ALA A 184 -3.08 14.57 6.05
N HIS A 185 -4.17 14.22 5.35
CA HIS A 185 -5.37 13.67 5.97
C HIS A 185 -5.24 12.15 6.03
N ILE A 186 -5.38 11.59 7.22
CA ILE A 186 -5.15 10.19 7.52
C ILE A 186 -6.44 9.60 8.09
N LEU A 187 -6.87 8.51 7.47
CA LEU A 187 -7.96 7.67 7.92
C LEU A 187 -7.40 6.28 8.20
N LEU A 188 -7.51 5.85 9.46
CA LEU A 188 -7.01 4.58 9.96
C LEU A 188 -8.18 3.65 10.27
N VAL A 189 -8.12 2.42 9.79
CA VAL A 189 -8.93 1.30 10.25
C VAL A 189 -8.02 0.45 11.13
N ASP A 190 -8.25 0.51 12.44
CA ASP A 190 -7.46 -0.16 13.46
C ASP A 190 -8.08 -1.52 13.81
N THR A 191 -7.25 -2.37 14.41
CA THR A 191 -7.67 -3.60 15.08
C THR A 191 -6.72 -3.78 16.26
N GLY A 192 -7.23 -3.63 17.49
CA GLY A 192 -6.42 -3.80 18.70
C GLY A 192 -5.82 -2.52 19.29
N ASN A 193 -6.47 -1.36 19.09
CA ASN A 193 -6.20 -0.08 19.76
C ASN A 193 -4.75 0.46 19.62
N SER A 194 -4.04 0.06 18.57
CA SER A 194 -2.63 0.42 18.36
C SER A 194 -2.40 1.90 18.08
N TYR A 195 -3.44 2.63 17.67
CA TYR A 195 -3.34 4.05 17.30
C TYR A 195 -4.05 4.99 18.28
N GLN A 196 -4.66 4.47 19.35
CA GLN A 196 -5.39 5.27 20.34
C GLN A 196 -4.50 6.33 21.01
N GLY A 197 -3.27 5.95 21.38
CA GLY A 197 -2.32 6.86 22.02
C GLY A 197 -1.93 8.04 21.11
N LEU A 198 -1.61 7.77 19.85
CA LEU A 198 -1.27 8.81 18.87
C LEU A 198 -2.48 9.70 18.57
N CYS A 199 -3.67 9.11 18.39
CA CYS A 199 -4.90 9.87 18.13
C CYS A 199 -5.21 10.84 19.29
N SER A 200 -5.10 10.36 20.54
CA SER A 200 -5.32 11.15 21.75
C SER A 200 -4.29 12.28 21.88
N LEU A 201 -3.02 12.02 21.55
CA LEU A 201 -1.98 13.04 21.53
C LEU A 201 -2.29 14.14 20.51
N ILE A 202 -2.71 13.77 19.30
CA ILE A 202 -3.10 14.71 18.25
C ILE A 202 -4.34 15.52 18.69
N HIS A 203 -5.32 14.87 19.29
CA HIS A 203 -6.51 15.51 19.83
C HIS A 203 -6.16 16.59 20.86
N ALA A 204 -5.35 16.24 21.86
CA ALA A 204 -4.88 17.16 22.88
C ALA A 204 -4.06 18.31 22.27
N LYS A 205 -3.09 17.99 21.39
CA LYS A 205 -2.20 18.98 20.74
C LYS A 205 -2.98 19.99 19.90
N THR A 206 -4.07 19.56 19.26
CA THR A 206 -4.87 20.42 18.38
C THR A 206 -6.10 21.02 19.04
N LYS A 207 -6.36 20.70 20.32
CA LYS A 207 -7.57 21.08 21.08
C LYS A 207 -8.85 20.61 20.38
N GLY A 208 -8.86 19.36 19.94
CA GLY A 208 -10.01 18.73 19.28
C GLY A 208 -10.24 19.10 17.82
N ARG A 209 -9.36 19.91 17.20
CA ARG A 209 -9.44 20.20 15.77
C ARG A 209 -9.14 18.94 14.93
N ASP A 210 -8.15 18.15 15.32
CA ASP A 210 -7.83 16.83 14.77
C ASP A 210 -7.92 15.76 15.86
N GLY A 211 -7.69 14.49 15.50
CA GLY A 211 -7.64 13.38 16.43
C GLY A 211 -9.06 12.97 16.83
N VAL A 212 -9.70 12.20 15.96
CA VAL A 212 -11.01 11.59 16.21
C VAL A 212 -10.82 10.10 16.29
N TYR A 213 -11.17 9.52 17.43
CA TYR A 213 -11.11 8.08 17.67
C TYR A 213 -12.53 7.54 17.80
N PHE A 214 -12.94 6.73 16.84
CA PHE A 214 -14.21 6.02 16.87
C PHE A 214 -13.98 4.61 17.39
N THR A 215 -14.74 4.24 18.41
CA THR A 215 -14.90 2.87 18.86
C THR A 215 -16.39 2.58 18.89
N TYR A 216 -16.80 1.40 18.46
CA TYR A 216 -18.18 0.99 18.63
C TYR A 216 -18.44 0.69 20.11
N THR A 217 -19.48 1.32 20.65
CA THR A 217 -20.08 1.03 21.96
C THR A 217 -21.60 1.08 21.80
N GLU A 218 -22.35 0.36 22.63
CA GLU A 218 -23.82 0.40 22.58
C GLU A 218 -24.35 1.80 22.90
N GLU A 219 -23.66 2.56 23.76
CA GLU A 219 -24.05 3.90 24.19
C GLU A 219 -23.67 4.99 23.18
N ALA A 220 -22.64 4.76 22.37
CA ALA A 220 -22.18 5.67 21.32
C ALA A 220 -21.87 4.89 20.05
N PRO A 221 -22.91 4.46 19.30
CA PRO A 221 -22.71 3.77 18.05
C PRO A 221 -22.11 4.69 16.99
N ILE A 222 -21.38 4.09 16.05
CA ILE A 222 -20.94 4.79 14.84
C ILE A 222 -22.18 4.94 13.96
N ALA A 223 -22.62 6.17 13.74
CA ALA A 223 -23.81 6.50 12.94
C ALA A 223 -23.44 7.48 11.84
N PHE A 224 -24.09 7.36 10.67
CA PHE A 224 -23.83 8.20 9.50
C PHE A 224 -25.07 8.30 8.63
N ASN A 225 -25.21 9.36 7.83
CA ASN A 225 -26.28 9.47 6.84
C ASN A 225 -25.69 9.46 5.42
N PRO A 226 -25.73 8.32 4.70
CA PRO A 226 -25.17 8.20 3.36
C PRO A 226 -26.00 8.91 2.30
N PHE A 227 -27.26 9.24 2.58
CA PHE A 227 -28.11 9.97 1.64
C PHE A 227 -27.91 11.47 1.72
N TYR A 228 -27.26 11.97 2.76
CA TYR A 228 -26.98 13.39 2.90
C TYR A 228 -25.78 13.82 2.04
N VAL A 229 -25.92 14.97 1.38
CA VAL A 229 -24.83 15.69 0.71
C VAL A 229 -25.04 17.17 0.96
N GLU A 230 -24.00 17.85 1.47
CA GLU A 230 -24.08 19.25 1.92
C GLU A 230 -24.48 20.23 0.81
N ASP A 231 -23.96 20.05 -0.41
CA ASP A 231 -24.29 20.86 -1.59
C ASP A 231 -25.55 20.39 -2.33
N GLY A 232 -26.15 19.26 -1.90
CA GLY A 232 -27.29 18.62 -2.56
C GLY A 232 -26.97 18.02 -3.94
N VAL A 233 -25.70 17.89 -4.32
CA VAL A 233 -25.28 17.39 -5.64
C VAL A 233 -24.92 15.90 -5.57
N TYR A 234 -25.75 15.06 -6.20
CA TYR A 234 -25.52 13.63 -6.32
C TYR A 234 -24.87 13.28 -7.67
N ASP A 235 -23.54 13.26 -7.70
CA ASP A 235 -22.73 12.83 -8.84
C ASP A 235 -22.85 11.33 -9.13
N VAL A 236 -22.25 10.87 -10.24
CA VAL A 236 -22.32 9.45 -10.67
C VAL A 236 -21.74 8.53 -9.60
N GLU A 237 -20.60 8.89 -9.01
CA GLU A 237 -19.95 8.04 -8.02
C GLU A 237 -20.73 7.97 -6.69
N LYS A 238 -21.44 9.03 -6.27
CA LYS A 238 -22.31 9.03 -5.09
C LYS A 238 -23.54 8.15 -5.31
N ARG A 239 -24.07 8.11 -6.54
CA ARG A 239 -25.15 7.18 -6.91
C ARG A 239 -24.67 5.74 -6.86
N GLU A 240 -23.49 5.46 -7.40
CA GLU A 240 -22.88 4.14 -7.31
C GLU A 240 -22.56 3.76 -5.86
N SER A 241 -22.08 4.69 -5.02
CA SER A 241 -21.83 4.38 -3.60
C SER A 241 -23.13 4.03 -2.84
N LEU A 242 -24.22 4.75 -3.09
CA LEU A 242 -25.54 4.42 -2.54
C LEU A 242 -26.04 3.06 -3.04
N LYS A 243 -25.87 2.76 -4.33
CA LYS A 243 -26.22 1.45 -4.90
C LYS A 243 -25.41 0.33 -4.23
N THR A 244 -24.10 0.49 -4.10
CA THR A 244 -23.22 -0.50 -3.45
C THR A 244 -23.60 -0.70 -1.99
N LEU A 245 -23.92 0.37 -1.27
CA LEU A 245 -24.40 0.28 0.11
C LEU A 245 -25.68 -0.55 0.19
N LEU A 246 -26.71 -0.18 -0.58
CA LEU A 246 -28.00 -0.86 -0.55
C LEU A 246 -27.90 -2.33 -0.99
N LEU A 247 -27.05 -2.65 -1.97
CA LEU A 247 -26.76 -4.05 -2.34
C LEU A 247 -26.09 -4.82 -1.20
N THR A 248 -25.14 -4.19 -0.50
CA THR A 248 -24.44 -4.81 0.62
C THR A 248 -25.36 -5.07 1.81
N LEU A 249 -26.35 -4.20 2.03
CA LEU A 249 -27.37 -4.38 3.07
C LEU A 249 -28.38 -5.46 2.71
N TRP A 250 -28.77 -5.56 1.43
CA TRP A 250 -29.79 -6.48 0.96
C TRP A 250 -29.26 -7.91 0.71
N LYS A 251 -28.11 -8.04 0.07
CA LYS A 251 -27.57 -9.34 -0.35
C LYS A 251 -26.57 -9.88 0.66
N ARG A 252 -26.63 -11.20 0.90
CA ARG A 252 -25.61 -11.91 1.67
C ARG A 252 -24.33 -12.03 0.86
N GLU A 253 -23.18 -12.21 1.52
CA GLU A 253 -21.89 -12.41 0.85
C GLU A 253 -21.89 -13.54 -0.19
N SER A 254 -22.74 -14.55 -0.01
CA SER A 254 -22.86 -15.70 -0.91
C SER A 254 -23.81 -15.49 -2.09
N GLU A 255 -24.51 -14.36 -2.16
CA GLU A 255 -25.57 -14.11 -3.13
C GLU A 255 -25.16 -12.95 -4.05
N GLU A 256 -24.79 -13.27 -5.29
CA GLU A 256 -24.54 -12.24 -6.29
C GLU A 256 -25.86 -11.62 -6.77
N PRO A 257 -25.98 -10.28 -6.82
CA PRO A 257 -27.16 -9.64 -7.35
C PRO A 257 -27.31 -9.94 -8.84
N THR A 258 -28.53 -10.24 -9.26
CA THR A 258 -28.82 -10.41 -10.68
C THR A 258 -28.77 -9.06 -11.40
N ARG A 259 -28.54 -9.09 -12.71
CA ARG A 259 -28.57 -7.87 -13.54
C ARG A 259 -29.90 -7.12 -13.44
N SER A 260 -31.01 -7.84 -13.29
CA SER A 260 -32.34 -7.23 -13.11
C SER A 260 -32.44 -6.45 -11.80
N GLU A 261 -31.93 -7.03 -10.72
CA GLU A 261 -31.90 -6.40 -9.39
C GLU A 261 -31.02 -5.16 -9.36
N GLU A 262 -29.83 -5.23 -9.97
CA GLU A 262 -28.95 -4.07 -10.08
C GLU A 262 -29.59 -2.91 -10.85
N VAL A 263 -30.30 -3.22 -11.94
CA VAL A 263 -31.00 -2.22 -12.76
C VAL A 263 -32.18 -1.64 -11.99
N ALA A 264 -32.96 -2.47 -11.30
CA ALA A 264 -34.07 -2.03 -10.48
C ALA A 264 -33.59 -1.12 -9.34
N LEU A 265 -32.52 -1.50 -8.64
CA LEU A 265 -31.96 -0.68 -7.57
C LEU A 265 -31.38 0.64 -8.09
N SER A 266 -30.66 0.60 -9.22
CA SER A 266 -30.16 1.82 -9.86
C SER A 266 -31.30 2.77 -10.25
N ASN A 267 -32.41 2.22 -10.75
CA ASN A 267 -33.60 3.01 -11.07
C ASN A 267 -34.26 3.60 -9.80
N ALA A 268 -34.41 2.80 -8.74
CA ALA A 268 -34.94 3.26 -7.45
C ALA A 268 -34.14 4.44 -6.89
N VAL A 269 -32.81 4.31 -6.82
CA VAL A 269 -31.90 5.38 -6.36
C VAL A 269 -32.04 6.62 -7.24
N ASN A 270 -32.00 6.48 -8.56
CA ASN A 270 -32.10 7.63 -9.47
C ASN A 270 -33.44 8.39 -9.36
N LEU A 271 -34.55 7.66 -9.20
CA LEU A 271 -35.87 8.26 -9.04
C LEU A 271 -36.00 8.96 -7.69
N TYR A 272 -35.53 8.33 -6.62
CA TYR A 272 -35.51 8.93 -5.30
C TYR A 272 -34.69 10.23 -5.27
N LEU A 273 -33.48 10.22 -5.82
CA LEU A 273 -32.65 11.43 -5.92
C LEU A 273 -33.26 12.50 -6.81
N SER A 274 -34.11 12.12 -7.78
CA SER A 274 -34.86 13.08 -8.59
C SER A 274 -36.03 13.69 -7.81
N LYS A 275 -36.69 12.90 -6.95
CA LYS A 275 -37.71 13.39 -6.00
C LYS A 275 -37.11 14.39 -5.01
N LEU A 276 -35.95 14.10 -4.42
CA LEU A 276 -35.23 15.04 -3.54
C LEU A 276 -34.86 16.37 -4.24
N ARG A 277 -34.55 16.31 -5.53
CA ARG A 277 -34.26 17.53 -6.32
C ARG A 277 -35.51 18.36 -6.62
N ALA A 278 -36.65 17.69 -6.81
CA ALA A 278 -37.93 18.35 -7.08
C ALA A 278 -38.57 18.91 -5.80
N ASP A 279 -38.39 18.24 -4.66
CA ASP A 279 -38.97 18.60 -3.37
C ASP A 279 -37.88 18.69 -2.29
N ARG A 280 -37.47 19.93 -1.99
CA ARG A 280 -36.46 20.22 -0.96
C ARG A 280 -36.99 20.13 0.47
N SER A 281 -38.28 19.87 0.68
CA SER A 281 -38.83 19.65 2.02
C SER A 281 -38.48 18.26 2.57
N ILE A 282 -38.11 17.33 1.68
CA ILE A 282 -37.71 15.98 2.04
C ILE A 282 -36.27 15.99 2.55
N VAL A 283 -36.07 15.59 3.80
CA VAL A 283 -34.73 15.42 4.37
C VAL A 283 -34.13 14.13 3.81
N PRO A 284 -32.98 14.17 3.12
CA PRO A 284 -32.37 12.95 2.58
C PRO A 284 -31.90 12.04 3.72
N SER A 285 -32.50 10.87 3.86
CA SER A 285 -32.05 9.81 4.78
C SER A 285 -32.38 8.42 4.23
N PHE A 286 -31.98 7.38 4.97
CA PHE A 286 -32.40 6.02 4.65
C PHE A 286 -33.91 5.84 4.86
N ASP A 287 -34.48 6.44 5.91
CA ASP A 287 -35.92 6.41 6.18
C ASP A 287 -36.75 6.90 4.98
N THR A 288 -36.43 8.08 4.45
CA THR A 288 -37.19 8.66 3.34
C THR A 288 -36.94 7.91 2.03
N PHE A 289 -35.80 7.23 1.88
CA PHE A 289 -35.58 6.30 0.77
C PHE A 289 -36.44 5.05 0.91
N TYR A 290 -36.50 4.46 2.11
CA TYR A 290 -37.31 3.29 2.42
C TYR A 290 -38.80 3.57 2.17
N GLU A 291 -39.33 4.67 2.70
CA GLU A 291 -40.71 5.14 2.49
C GLU A 291 -41.02 5.36 0.99
N PHE A 292 -40.09 5.95 0.24
CA PHE A 292 -40.21 6.12 -1.21
C PHE A 292 -40.28 4.77 -1.95
N VAL A 293 -39.47 3.80 -1.55
CA VAL A 293 -39.47 2.46 -2.15
C VAL A 293 -40.78 1.74 -1.86
N GLU A 294 -41.27 1.81 -0.62
CA GLU A 294 -42.53 1.21 -0.18
C GLU A 294 -43.75 1.80 -0.92
N THR A 295 -43.72 3.09 -1.25
CA THR A 295 -44.89 3.81 -1.78
C THR A 295 -44.78 4.12 -3.29
N ASP A 296 -44.01 5.15 -3.67
CA ASP A 296 -43.91 5.62 -5.06
C ASP A 296 -43.31 4.55 -5.99
N TYR A 297 -42.23 3.89 -5.55
CA TYR A 297 -41.52 2.93 -6.37
C TYR A 297 -42.32 1.64 -6.55
N ARG A 298 -42.97 1.14 -5.48
CA ARG A 298 -43.93 0.02 -5.53
C ARG A 298 -44.98 0.23 -6.62
N ARG A 299 -45.66 1.39 -6.62
CA ARG A 299 -46.66 1.73 -7.66
C ARG A 299 -46.08 1.73 -9.06
N LEU A 300 -44.84 2.20 -9.22
CA LEU A 300 -44.16 2.19 -10.52
C LEU A 300 -43.85 0.76 -11.00
N LEU A 301 -43.40 -0.12 -10.10
CA LEU A 301 -43.13 -1.52 -10.42
C LEU A 301 -44.40 -2.26 -10.85
N GLU A 302 -45.52 -2.02 -10.15
CA GLU A 302 -46.84 -2.55 -10.50
C GLU A 302 -47.31 -2.06 -11.87
N GLN A 303 -47.16 -0.76 -12.16
CA GLN A 303 -47.50 -0.18 -13.47
C GLN A 303 -46.65 -0.75 -14.60
N LYS A 304 -45.34 -0.94 -14.36
CA LYS A 304 -44.42 -1.55 -15.32
C LYS A 304 -44.56 -3.07 -15.42
N ARG A 305 -45.38 -3.70 -14.56
CA ARG A 305 -45.55 -5.15 -14.46
C ARG A 305 -44.21 -5.88 -14.31
N VAL A 306 -43.32 -5.33 -13.49
CA VAL A 306 -42.04 -5.99 -13.18
C VAL A 306 -42.36 -7.30 -12.47
N ARG A 307 -41.74 -8.38 -12.92
CA ARG A 307 -41.97 -9.70 -12.31
C ARG A 307 -41.23 -9.75 -10.99
N GLU A 308 -41.84 -10.36 -9.98
CA GLU A 308 -41.24 -10.55 -8.64
C GLU A 308 -39.84 -11.20 -8.72
N LYS A 309 -39.65 -12.19 -9.61
CA LYS A 309 -38.34 -12.81 -9.85
C LYS A 309 -37.25 -11.87 -10.38
N ASP A 310 -37.63 -10.73 -10.96
CA ASP A 310 -36.68 -9.74 -11.48
C ASP A 310 -36.31 -8.70 -10.39
N PHE A 311 -37.20 -8.47 -9.43
CA PHE A 311 -36.96 -7.65 -8.24
C PHE A 311 -37.99 -7.98 -7.14
N ASP A 312 -37.55 -8.71 -6.13
CA ASP A 312 -38.38 -9.07 -4.98
C ASP A 312 -38.43 -7.90 -4.00
N LEU A 313 -39.41 -7.02 -4.20
CA LEU A 313 -39.61 -5.81 -3.40
C LEU A 313 -39.93 -6.13 -1.93
N GLU A 314 -40.69 -7.18 -1.67
CA GLU A 314 -41.07 -7.55 -0.30
C GLU A 314 -39.86 -8.06 0.46
N ASN A 315 -39.04 -8.92 -0.16
CA ASN A 315 -37.77 -9.34 0.41
C ASN A 315 -36.83 -8.15 0.64
N PHE A 316 -36.72 -7.24 -0.34
CA PHE A 316 -35.89 -6.04 -0.22
C PHE A 316 -36.29 -5.20 1.00
N LEU A 317 -37.57 -4.88 1.16
CA LEU A 317 -38.08 -4.12 2.30
C LEU A 317 -37.84 -4.87 3.62
N ASN A 318 -38.20 -6.15 3.70
CA ASN A 318 -38.03 -6.96 4.93
C ASN A 318 -36.56 -7.07 5.37
N VAL A 319 -35.61 -7.20 4.45
CA VAL A 319 -34.17 -7.28 4.79
C VAL A 319 -33.65 -5.92 5.26
N LEU A 320 -34.21 -4.84 4.74
CA LEU A 320 -33.81 -3.47 5.06
C LEU A 320 -34.56 -2.87 6.27
N GLU A 321 -35.66 -3.48 6.69
CA GLU A 321 -36.48 -3.08 7.85
C GLU A 321 -35.67 -2.83 9.13
N PRO A 322 -34.64 -3.64 9.49
CA PRO A 322 -33.84 -3.38 10.69
C PRO A 322 -33.12 -2.03 10.69
N TYR A 323 -32.89 -1.40 9.53
CA TYR A 323 -32.24 -0.09 9.41
C TYR A 323 -33.25 1.06 9.26
N TYR A 324 -34.53 0.73 9.07
CA TYR A 324 -35.62 1.70 9.02
C TYR A 324 -36.06 2.09 10.44
N ARG A 325 -36.66 3.28 10.59
CA ARG A 325 -37.15 3.80 11.87
C ARG A 325 -37.87 2.74 12.72
N GLY A 326 -37.37 2.52 13.94
CA GLY A 326 -37.89 1.54 14.88
C GLY A 326 -37.29 0.13 14.75
N GLY A 327 -36.40 -0.10 13.78
CA GLY A 327 -35.57 -1.29 13.67
C GLY A 327 -34.36 -1.27 14.60
N GLU A 328 -33.68 -2.41 14.73
CA GLU A 328 -32.53 -2.61 15.63
C GLU A 328 -31.33 -1.69 15.33
N TYR A 329 -31.16 -1.29 14.05
CA TYR A 329 -30.05 -0.51 13.54
C TYR A 329 -30.50 0.82 12.92
N ASP A 330 -31.67 1.35 13.32
CA ASP A 330 -32.26 2.56 12.74
C ASP A 330 -31.34 3.80 12.82
N TYR A 331 -30.53 3.87 13.87
CA TYR A 331 -29.54 4.92 14.11
C TYR A 331 -28.40 4.94 13.08
N LEU A 332 -28.10 3.80 12.46
CA LEU A 332 -26.84 3.59 11.75
C LEU A 332 -26.75 4.41 10.46
N LEU A 333 -27.86 4.52 9.73
CA LEU A 333 -27.96 5.15 8.40
C LEU A 333 -28.78 6.44 8.38
N ASN A 334 -29.29 6.87 9.54
CA ASN A 334 -30.19 8.02 9.69
C ASN A 334 -29.63 9.10 10.61
N SER A 335 -28.31 9.16 10.82
CA SER A 335 -27.72 10.10 11.76
C SER A 335 -28.02 11.56 11.39
N ASP A 336 -28.59 12.30 12.33
CA ASP A 336 -28.77 13.76 12.30
C ASP A 336 -27.49 14.50 12.74
N LYS A 337 -26.64 13.81 13.52
CA LYS A 337 -25.32 14.27 13.94
C LYS A 337 -24.37 14.18 12.76
N GLN A 338 -24.29 15.27 12.01
CA GLN A 338 -23.21 15.52 11.08
C GLN A 338 -21.89 15.55 11.85
N LEU A 339 -21.25 14.41 12.03
CA LEU A 339 -19.83 14.37 12.30
C LEU A 339 -19.17 14.85 11.00
N ASP A 340 -18.94 16.16 10.91
CA ASP A 340 -18.15 16.73 9.85
C ASP A 340 -16.71 16.25 10.02
N LEU A 341 -16.49 15.07 9.43
CA LEU A 341 -15.21 14.43 9.37
C LEU A 341 -14.37 14.99 8.23
N LEU A 342 -14.91 15.84 7.35
CA LEU A 342 -14.20 16.30 6.17
C LEU A 342 -12.90 17.00 6.55
N ASP A 343 -12.99 17.96 7.47
CA ASP A 343 -11.87 18.79 7.91
C ASP A 343 -10.95 18.09 8.92
N LYS A 344 -11.39 16.98 9.52
CA LYS A 344 -10.58 16.20 10.47
C LYS A 344 -9.43 15.51 9.73
N ARG A 345 -8.19 15.83 10.09
CA ARG A 345 -7.00 15.30 9.39
C ARG A 345 -6.48 13.98 9.95
N PHE A 346 -6.93 13.56 11.12
CA PHE A 346 -6.52 12.30 11.73
C PHE A 346 -7.74 11.62 12.35
N ILE A 347 -8.19 10.54 11.72
CA ILE A 347 -9.38 9.78 12.10
C ILE A 347 -8.95 8.32 12.26
N VAL A 348 -9.33 7.70 13.37
CA VAL A 348 -9.14 6.27 13.63
C VAL A 348 -10.50 5.64 13.86
N PHE A 349 -10.79 4.57 13.13
CA PHE A 349 -11.93 3.69 13.34
C PHE A 349 -11.42 2.39 13.93
N GLU A 350 -11.79 2.12 15.18
CA GLU A 350 -11.51 0.86 15.85
C GLU A 350 -12.68 -0.11 15.64
N LEU A 351 -12.40 -1.26 15.03
CA LEU A 351 -13.40 -2.23 14.61
C LEU A 351 -13.34 -3.57 15.36
N ASP A 352 -12.43 -3.77 16.31
CA ASP A 352 -12.25 -5.08 16.95
C ASP A 352 -13.54 -5.56 17.64
N ASN A 353 -14.27 -4.64 18.30
CA ASN A 353 -15.56 -4.90 18.95
C ASN A 353 -16.66 -5.40 18.00
N ILE A 354 -16.61 -5.03 16.72
CA ILE A 354 -17.62 -5.42 15.73
C ILE A 354 -17.07 -6.38 14.68
N SER A 355 -15.83 -6.83 14.83
CA SER A 355 -15.13 -7.67 13.84
C SER A 355 -15.82 -9.01 13.58
N SER A 356 -16.61 -9.50 14.53
CA SER A 356 -17.42 -10.72 14.43
C SER A 356 -18.88 -10.45 14.04
N ASN A 357 -19.34 -9.20 14.07
CA ASN A 357 -20.71 -8.83 13.76
C ASN A 357 -20.88 -8.69 12.23
N LYS A 358 -21.49 -9.71 11.62
CA LYS A 358 -21.71 -9.79 10.17
C LYS A 358 -22.67 -8.73 9.61
N THR A 359 -23.43 -8.06 10.47
CA THR A 359 -24.37 -7.01 10.08
C THR A 359 -23.70 -5.63 10.14
N LEU A 360 -23.05 -5.31 11.26
CA LEU A 360 -22.45 -3.99 11.48
C LEU A 360 -21.14 -3.77 10.70
N LEU A 361 -20.28 -4.80 10.61
CA LEU A 361 -18.95 -4.65 10.02
C LEU A 361 -18.99 -4.17 8.55
N PRO A 362 -19.83 -4.75 7.65
CA PRO A 362 -19.94 -4.26 6.28
C PRO A 362 -20.43 -2.81 6.21
N VAL A 363 -21.39 -2.42 7.06
CA VAL A 363 -21.96 -1.08 7.04
C VAL A 363 -20.96 -0.04 7.54
N VAL A 364 -20.31 -0.30 8.68
CA VAL A 364 -19.27 0.58 9.22
C VAL A 364 -18.11 0.69 8.24
N THR A 365 -17.71 -0.40 7.59
CA THR A 365 -16.71 -0.36 6.53
C THR A 365 -17.12 0.59 5.40
N LEU A 366 -18.36 0.49 4.91
CA LEU A 366 -18.83 1.38 3.84
C LEU A 366 -18.84 2.86 4.27
N ILE A 367 -19.20 3.17 5.51
CA ILE A 367 -19.13 4.52 6.08
C ILE A 367 -17.68 5.05 6.07
N ILE A 368 -16.73 4.24 6.52
CA ILE A 368 -15.29 4.55 6.52
C ILE A 368 -14.83 4.88 5.09
N MET A 369 -15.25 4.07 4.13
CA MET A 369 -14.90 4.22 2.73
C MET A 369 -15.50 5.47 2.10
N GLU A 370 -16.77 5.73 2.34
CA GLU A 370 -17.44 6.95 1.87
C GLU A 370 -16.79 8.21 2.45
N THR A 371 -16.42 8.18 3.74
CA THR A 371 -15.68 9.26 4.39
C THR A 371 -14.35 9.53 3.67
N PHE A 372 -13.63 8.48 3.29
CA PHE A 372 -12.36 8.62 2.57
C PHE A 372 -12.56 9.16 1.15
N ILE A 373 -13.53 8.66 0.40
CA ILE A 373 -13.85 9.15 -0.95
C ILE A 373 -14.27 10.62 -0.90
N SER A 374 -15.12 11.00 0.04
CA SER A 374 -15.55 12.39 0.22
C SER A 374 -14.34 13.34 0.38
N LYS A 375 -13.35 12.95 1.19
CA LYS A 375 -12.08 13.68 1.32
C LYS A 375 -11.30 13.74 0.00
N MET A 376 -11.21 12.63 -0.73
CA MET A 376 -10.54 12.58 -2.02
C MET A 376 -11.17 13.55 -3.04
N ARG A 377 -12.50 13.66 -3.04
CA ARG A 377 -13.25 14.55 -3.94
C ARG A 377 -13.11 16.02 -3.55
N ARG A 378 -13.43 16.36 -2.31
CA ARG A 378 -13.61 17.75 -1.87
C ARG A 378 -12.28 18.46 -1.57
N LEU A 379 -11.27 17.75 -1.06
CA LEU A 379 -10.03 18.37 -0.58
C LEU A 379 -8.92 18.39 -1.64
N LYS A 380 -9.11 19.05 -2.79
CA LYS A 380 -8.09 19.05 -3.86
C LYS A 380 -6.73 19.59 -3.40
N GLY A 381 -5.63 19.04 -3.95
CA GLY A 381 -4.26 19.43 -3.59
C GLY A 381 -3.75 18.91 -2.23
N VAL A 382 -4.62 18.37 -1.38
CA VAL A 382 -4.24 17.79 -0.08
C VAL A 382 -3.84 16.33 -0.23
N ARG A 383 -2.80 15.88 0.48
CA ARG A 383 -2.41 14.47 0.55
C ARG A 383 -3.39 13.69 1.43
N LYS A 384 -3.84 12.52 0.98
CA LYS A 384 -4.66 11.61 1.80
C LYS A 384 -4.01 10.24 1.88
N MET A 385 -4.20 9.59 3.02
CA MET A 385 -3.77 8.23 3.29
C MET A 385 -4.93 7.50 3.97
N ILE A 386 -5.29 6.35 3.43
CA ILE A 386 -6.07 5.34 4.13
C ILE A 386 -5.14 4.22 4.53
N LEU A 387 -5.26 3.76 5.76
CA LEU A 387 -4.50 2.65 6.31
C LEU A 387 -5.45 1.63 6.89
N ILE A 388 -5.27 0.37 6.52
CA ILE A 388 -6.11 -0.75 6.94
C ILE A 388 -5.20 -1.76 7.63
N GLU A 389 -5.27 -1.83 8.96
CA GLU A 389 -4.65 -2.89 9.75
C GLU A 389 -5.35 -4.23 9.51
N GLU A 390 -4.61 -5.33 9.64
CA GLU A 390 -5.11 -6.69 9.47
C GLU A 390 -6.02 -6.87 8.24
N CYS A 391 -5.61 -6.24 7.11
CA CYS A 391 -6.38 -6.13 5.87
C CYS A 391 -6.83 -7.49 5.29
N TRP A 392 -6.24 -8.62 5.71
CA TRP A 392 -6.75 -9.94 5.33
C TRP A 392 -8.16 -10.22 5.88
N LYS A 393 -8.53 -9.69 7.07
CA LYS A 393 -9.90 -9.77 7.60
C LYS A 393 -10.87 -8.93 6.74
N ALA A 394 -10.37 -7.84 6.17
CA ALA A 394 -11.12 -6.99 5.25
C ALA A 394 -11.31 -7.66 3.86
N LEU A 395 -10.28 -8.38 3.40
CA LEU A 395 -10.28 -9.06 2.10
C LEU A 395 -11.19 -10.30 2.05
N THR A 396 -11.75 -10.77 3.17
CA THR A 396 -12.68 -11.90 3.16
C THR A 396 -14.06 -11.55 2.60
N SER A 397 -14.47 -10.27 2.57
CA SER A 397 -15.73 -9.88 1.92
C SER A 397 -15.51 -9.41 0.48
N ALA A 398 -16.35 -9.89 -0.44
CA ALA A 398 -16.27 -9.57 -1.87
C ALA A 398 -16.44 -8.06 -2.16
N ASN A 399 -17.32 -7.40 -1.41
CA ASN A 399 -17.60 -5.96 -1.57
C ASN A 399 -16.42 -5.10 -1.12
N MET A 400 -15.81 -5.41 0.03
CA MET A 400 -14.65 -4.68 0.55
C MET A 400 -13.39 -4.93 -0.30
N SER A 401 -13.23 -6.14 -0.85
CA SER A 401 -12.17 -6.46 -1.80
C SER A 401 -12.27 -5.64 -3.09
N SER A 402 -13.47 -5.52 -3.65
CA SER A 402 -13.73 -4.68 -4.84
C SER A 402 -13.41 -3.21 -4.58
N TYR A 403 -13.67 -2.73 -3.36
CA TYR A 403 -13.33 -1.37 -2.95
C TYR A 403 -11.82 -1.16 -2.75
N ILE A 404 -11.13 -2.06 -2.06
CA ILE A 404 -9.66 -2.00 -1.93
C ILE A 404 -9.03 -1.99 -3.32
N ARG A 405 -9.58 -2.76 -4.26
CA ARG A 405 -9.16 -2.74 -5.67
C ARG A 405 -9.38 -1.37 -6.31
N TYR A 406 -10.52 -0.72 -6.07
CA TYR A 406 -10.80 0.65 -6.56
C TYR A 406 -9.79 1.67 -6.00
N LEU A 407 -9.47 1.62 -4.70
CA LEU A 407 -8.45 2.49 -4.10
C LEU A 407 -7.03 2.22 -4.63
N CYS A 408 -6.73 0.95 -4.91
CA CYS A 408 -5.43 0.54 -5.41
C CYS A 408 -5.27 0.79 -6.92
N ALA A 409 -6.38 0.95 -7.65
CA ALA A 409 -6.34 1.31 -9.06
C ALA A 409 -5.61 2.65 -9.21
N PRO A 410 -4.82 2.83 -10.29
CA PRO A 410 -4.27 4.14 -10.58
C PRO A 410 -5.45 5.10 -10.65
N VAL A 411 -5.47 6.11 -9.77
CA VAL A 411 -6.40 7.22 -9.89
C VAL A 411 -6.11 7.81 -11.27
N GLN A 412 -6.93 7.48 -12.26
CA GLN A 412 -6.90 8.15 -13.55
C GLN A 412 -7.15 9.61 -13.19
N ALA A 413 -6.12 10.43 -13.34
CA ALA A 413 -6.20 11.85 -13.05
C ALA A 413 -7.37 12.40 -13.86
N ALA A 414 -8.44 12.79 -13.15
CA ALA A 414 -9.52 13.59 -13.69
C ALA A 414 -9.00 14.98 -14.02
#